data_AF-A0A9P6XZ46-F1
#
_entry.id   AF-A0A9P6XZ46-F1
#
_cell.length_a   1.000
_cell.length_b   1.000
_cell.length_c   1.000
_cell.angle_alpha   90.00
_cell.angle_beta   90.00
_cell.angle_gamma   90.00
#
_symmetry.space_group_name_H-M   'P 1'
#
loop_
_entity.id
_entity.type
_entity.pdbx_description
1 polymer ?
#
loop_
_entity_poly.entity_id
_entity_poly.type
_entity_poly.pdbx_seq_one_letter_code
_entity_poly.pdbx_strand_id
1 'polypeptide(L)'
;MEKNKHFYLKHNQSGLVADVENNSIDVDAYIVLKKKVDNDWESKQVWYYDEKEQVVNVQTGKVIGYIDRDPNTSNHKTLVQKENEHNEKYQWTYDASKKIIYIKQSGPGYSFGPHADNTFDGCKLCVNNNRTNPSPSDLFVIEYKEN
;
A
#
# COMPACT_ATOMS: atom_id res chain seq x y z
N MET A 1 1.23 6.39 -11.29
CA MET A 1 0.25 5.31 -11.47
C MET A 1 -0.73 5.77 -12.52
N GLU A 2 -1.09 4.90 -13.45
CA GLU A 2 -2.12 5.19 -14.45
C GLU A 2 -3.50 5.13 -13.80
N LYS A 3 -4.34 6.10 -14.13
CA LYS A 3 -5.68 6.24 -13.56
C LYS A 3 -6.58 5.10 -14.07
N ASN A 4 -7.40 4.56 -13.18
CA ASN A 4 -8.42 3.54 -13.45
C ASN A 4 -7.90 2.25 -14.10
N LYS A 5 -6.59 1.97 -14.02
CA LYS A 5 -6.01 0.68 -14.39
C LYS A 5 -5.82 -0.18 -13.15
N HIS A 6 -6.12 -1.46 -13.30
CA HIS A 6 -5.91 -2.47 -12.26
C HIS A 6 -4.43 -2.85 -12.16
N PHE A 7 -3.92 -2.99 -10.94
CA PHE A 7 -2.54 -3.37 -10.68
C PHE A 7 -2.37 -4.07 -9.34
N TYR A 8 -1.21 -4.71 -9.19
CA TYR A 8 -0.66 -5.13 -7.91
C TYR A 8 0.39 -4.12 -7.44
N LEU A 9 0.39 -3.87 -6.13
CA LEU A 9 1.49 -3.21 -5.46
C LEU A 9 2.52 -4.25 -5.05
N LYS A 10 3.49 -4.52 -5.92
CA LYS A 10 4.47 -5.58 -5.72
C LYS A 10 5.70 -5.03 -5.00
N HIS A 11 6.02 -5.59 -3.85
CA HIS A 11 7.27 -5.29 -3.17
C HIS A 11 8.45 -5.82 -4.01
N ASN A 12 9.39 -4.93 -4.33
CA ASN A 12 10.41 -5.17 -5.35
C ASN A 12 11.38 -6.29 -4.98
N GLN A 13 11.76 -6.41 -3.69
CA GLN A 13 12.75 -7.40 -3.27
C GLN A 13 12.15 -8.79 -3.04
N SER A 14 11.01 -8.89 -2.36
CA SER A 14 10.41 -10.20 -2.03
C SER A 14 9.46 -10.73 -3.11
N GLY A 15 9.00 -9.87 -4.02
CA GLY A 15 7.99 -10.22 -5.02
C GLY A 15 6.58 -10.43 -4.45
N LEU A 16 6.39 -10.28 -3.14
CA LEU A 16 5.08 -10.30 -2.48
C LEU A 16 4.26 -9.06 -2.89
N VAL A 17 2.94 -9.14 -2.80
CA VAL A 17 2.02 -8.07 -3.16
C VAL A 17 1.28 -7.54 -1.94
N ALA A 18 0.87 -6.27 -1.96
CA ALA A 18 0.01 -5.71 -0.94
C ALA A 18 -1.39 -6.33 -0.99
N ASP A 19 -1.91 -6.74 0.17
CA ASP A 19 -3.19 -7.39 0.39
C ASP A 19 -3.84 -6.81 1.65
N VAL A 20 -5.14 -7.08 1.84
CA VAL A 20 -5.85 -6.78 3.08
C VAL A 20 -5.80 -8.00 4.00
N GLU A 21 -5.36 -7.79 5.24
CA GLU A 21 -5.20 -8.85 6.23
C GLU A 21 -6.49 -9.63 6.45
N ASN A 22 -6.37 -10.96 6.49
CA ASN A 22 -7.47 -11.91 6.72
C ASN A 22 -8.65 -11.76 5.76
N ASN A 23 -8.44 -11.20 4.57
CA ASN A 23 -9.51 -10.93 3.61
C ASN A 23 -10.64 -10.09 4.22
N SER A 24 -10.35 -9.19 5.17
CA SER A 24 -11.36 -8.36 5.84
C SER A 24 -11.93 -7.29 4.91
N ILE A 25 -13.21 -6.94 5.10
CA ILE A 25 -13.89 -5.83 4.41
C ILE A 25 -13.95 -4.57 5.28
N ASP A 26 -13.46 -4.63 6.52
CA ASP A 26 -13.66 -3.62 7.54
C ASP A 26 -12.72 -2.42 7.33
N VAL A 27 -13.16 -1.26 7.82
CA VAL A 27 -12.28 -0.12 8.05
C VAL A 27 -11.23 -0.51 9.09
N ASP A 28 -10.03 0.02 8.93
CA ASP A 28 -8.86 -0.25 9.76
C ASP A 28 -8.27 -1.67 9.66
N ALA A 29 -8.78 -2.50 8.74
CA ALA A 29 -8.11 -3.74 8.36
C ALA A 29 -6.71 -3.45 7.80
N TYR A 30 -5.70 -4.14 8.32
CA TYR A 30 -4.30 -3.89 7.96
C TYR A 30 -3.98 -4.22 6.51
N ILE A 31 -3.09 -3.44 5.91
CA ILE A 31 -2.46 -3.80 4.64
C ILE A 31 -1.18 -4.58 4.93
N VAL A 32 -1.04 -5.74 4.29
CA VAL A 32 0.06 -6.70 4.51
C VAL A 32 0.70 -7.15 3.20
N LEU A 33 1.94 -7.61 3.25
CA LEU A 33 2.58 -8.34 2.15
C LEU A 33 2.09 -9.79 2.13
N LYS A 34 1.65 -10.29 0.98
CA LYS A 34 1.21 -11.68 0.80
C LYS A 34 1.74 -12.26 -0.50
N LYS A 35 1.85 -13.58 -0.57
CA LYS A 35 2.04 -14.27 -1.86
C LYS A 35 0.86 -13.94 -2.77
N LYS A 36 1.17 -13.65 -4.03
CA LYS A 36 0.16 -13.48 -5.09
C LYS A 36 -0.65 -14.78 -5.21
N VAL A 37 -1.97 -14.67 -5.25
CA VAL A 37 -2.87 -15.82 -5.47
C VAL A 37 -3.39 -15.83 -6.90
N ASP A 38 -3.76 -17.01 -7.41
CA ASP A 38 -4.19 -17.17 -8.80
C ASP A 38 -5.61 -16.62 -9.06
N ASN A 39 -6.53 -16.78 -8.10
CA ASN A 39 -7.88 -16.16 -8.16
C ASN A 39 -7.89 -14.81 -7.43
N ASP A 40 -7.06 -13.90 -7.91
CA ASP A 40 -6.77 -12.64 -7.24
C ASP A 40 -7.93 -11.64 -7.26
N TRP A 41 -8.89 -11.77 -8.18
CA TRP A 41 -10.10 -10.93 -8.20
C TRP A 41 -11.03 -11.18 -7.02
N GLU A 42 -10.98 -12.37 -6.42
CA GLU A 42 -11.67 -12.70 -5.16
C GLU A 42 -10.80 -12.43 -3.93
N SER A 43 -9.52 -12.12 -4.16
CA SER A 43 -8.59 -11.66 -3.15
C SER A 43 -8.61 -10.13 -3.06
N LYS A 44 -8.05 -9.60 -1.98
CA LYS A 44 -7.92 -8.14 -1.81
C LYS A 44 -6.55 -7.63 -2.25
N GLN A 45 -5.96 -8.27 -3.27
CA GLN A 45 -4.62 -7.96 -3.80
C GLN A 45 -4.64 -7.02 -5.02
N VAL A 46 -5.81 -6.78 -5.61
CA VAL A 46 -5.96 -5.94 -6.80
C VAL A 46 -6.41 -4.54 -6.41
N TRP A 47 -5.68 -3.55 -6.92
CA TRP A 47 -5.86 -2.14 -6.64
C TRP A 47 -6.03 -1.35 -7.93
N TYR A 48 -6.63 -0.17 -7.84
CA TYR A 48 -6.58 0.84 -8.90
C TYR A 48 -6.30 2.22 -8.31
N TYR A 49 -5.85 3.14 -9.15
CA TYR A 49 -5.57 4.52 -8.78
C TYR A 49 -6.68 5.40 -9.33
N ASP A 50 -7.47 6.02 -8.46
CA ASP A 50 -8.65 6.77 -8.87
C ASP A 50 -8.33 8.23 -9.24
N GLU A 51 -9.33 8.97 -9.72
CA GLU A 51 -9.20 10.39 -10.08
C GLU A 51 -8.78 11.27 -8.89
N LYS A 52 -9.20 10.91 -7.67
CA LYS A 52 -8.86 11.62 -6.42
C LYS A 52 -7.45 11.34 -5.92
N GLU A 53 -6.65 10.58 -6.67
CA GLU A 53 -5.27 10.22 -6.34
C GLU A 53 -5.15 9.27 -5.14
N GLN A 54 -6.18 8.46 -4.93
CA GLN A 54 -6.23 7.44 -3.89
C GLN A 54 -5.98 6.05 -4.50
N VAL A 55 -5.37 5.16 -3.72
CA VAL A 55 -5.21 3.74 -4.12
C VAL A 55 -6.40 2.98 -3.55
N VAL A 56 -7.27 2.50 -4.43
CA VAL A 56 -8.55 1.86 -4.09
C VAL A 56 -8.44 0.35 -4.29
N ASN A 57 -8.91 -0.42 -3.31
CA ASN A 57 -9.06 -1.86 -3.45
C ASN A 57 -10.25 -2.16 -4.37
N VAL A 58 -10.05 -2.99 -5.40
CA VAL A 58 -11.12 -3.31 -6.36
C VAL A 58 -12.32 -3.96 -5.69
N GLN A 59 -12.09 -4.84 -4.71
CA GLN A 59 -13.15 -5.67 -4.16
C GLN A 59 -13.92 -5.00 -3.01
N THR A 60 -13.26 -4.19 -2.19
CA THR A 60 -13.92 -3.51 -1.06
C THR A 60 -14.37 -2.09 -1.40
N GLY A 61 -13.84 -1.48 -2.46
CA GLY A 61 -14.02 -0.08 -2.79
C GLY A 61 -13.35 0.90 -1.80
N LYS A 62 -12.64 0.38 -0.79
CA LYS A 62 -11.94 1.16 0.23
C LYS A 62 -10.56 1.59 -0.24
N VAL A 63 -10.00 2.62 0.38
CA VAL A 63 -8.69 3.17 0.02
C VAL A 63 -7.60 2.71 0.98
N ILE A 64 -6.35 2.70 0.51
CA ILE A 64 -5.18 2.63 1.41
C ILE A 64 -5.05 3.97 2.13
N GLY A 65 -5.20 3.95 3.45
CA GLY A 65 -4.88 5.04 4.34
C GLY A 65 -3.93 4.58 5.44
N TYR A 66 -3.94 5.29 6.57
CA TYR A 66 -3.14 4.89 7.74
C TYR A 66 -3.81 5.29 9.05
N ILE A 67 -3.36 4.65 10.12
CA ILE A 67 -3.61 5.03 11.52
C ILE A 67 -2.29 5.39 12.20
N ASP A 68 -2.30 6.36 13.11
CA ASP A 68 -1.13 6.78 13.90
C ASP A 68 -0.87 5.83 15.09
N ARG A 69 -0.99 4.52 14.84
CA ARG A 69 -0.69 3.46 15.80
C ARG A 69 -0.10 2.27 15.07
N ASP A 70 0.97 1.72 15.62
CA ASP A 70 1.43 0.38 15.32
C ASP A 70 1.18 -0.52 16.54
N PRO A 71 0.66 -1.74 16.35
CA PRO A 71 0.42 -2.67 17.45
C PRO A 71 1.69 -3.03 18.25
N ASN A 72 2.89 -2.86 17.68
CA ASN A 72 4.17 -3.21 18.29
C ASN A 72 5.06 -2.02 18.66
N THR A 73 4.86 -0.83 18.06
CA THR A 73 5.57 0.40 18.42
C THR A 73 4.67 1.62 18.32
N SER A 74 4.85 2.61 19.20
CA SER A 74 3.91 3.74 19.32
C SER A 74 4.05 4.83 18.25
N ASN A 75 5.03 4.74 17.33
CA ASN A 75 5.44 5.88 16.49
C ASN A 75 5.39 5.61 14.98
N HIS A 76 4.82 4.49 14.55
CA HIS A 76 4.68 4.17 13.12
C HIS A 76 3.23 4.33 12.66
N LYS A 77 3.06 4.93 11.48
CA LYS A 77 1.76 4.99 10.81
C LYS A 77 1.56 3.67 10.09
N THR A 78 0.63 2.84 10.55
CA THR A 78 0.37 1.54 9.91
C THR A 78 -0.63 1.74 8.78
N LEU A 79 -0.35 1.14 7.61
CA LEU A 79 -1.28 1.19 6.49
C LEU A 79 -2.49 0.30 6.76
N VAL A 80 -3.67 0.84 6.48
CA VAL A 80 -4.95 0.16 6.68
C VAL A 80 -5.93 0.54 5.58
N GLN A 81 -7.02 -0.22 5.48
CA GLN A 81 -8.20 0.22 4.72
C GLN A 81 -8.89 1.38 5.42
N LYS A 82 -9.30 2.38 4.63
CA LYS A 82 -10.15 3.49 5.06
C LYS A 82 -11.33 3.64 4.11
N GLU A 83 -12.39 4.29 4.60
CA GLU A 83 -13.49 4.65 3.72
C GLU A 83 -12.99 5.51 2.54
N ASN A 84 -13.62 5.33 1.38
CA ASN A 84 -13.33 6.13 0.17
C ASN A 84 -13.97 7.52 0.26
N GLU A 85 -13.61 8.21 1.32
CA GLU A 85 -13.85 9.63 1.51
C GLU A 85 -12.70 10.37 0.81
N HIS A 86 -13.02 11.42 0.07
CA HIS A 86 -12.01 12.26 -0.58
C HIS A 86 -11.17 12.96 0.50
N ASN A 87 -10.08 12.31 0.92
CA ASN A 87 -9.25 12.72 2.03
C ASN A 87 -7.81 12.91 1.55
N GLU A 88 -7.34 14.16 1.61
CA GLU A 88 -6.00 14.57 1.17
C GLU A 88 -4.87 13.81 1.89
N LYS A 89 -5.14 13.27 3.10
CA LYS A 89 -4.18 12.43 3.83
C LYS A 89 -3.93 11.08 3.17
N TYR A 90 -4.85 10.60 2.35
CA TYR A 90 -4.81 9.29 1.68
C TYR A 90 -4.59 9.42 0.17
N GLN A 91 -3.97 10.52 -0.24
CA GLN A 91 -3.50 10.73 -1.60
C GLN A 91 -2.03 10.31 -1.73
N TRP A 92 -1.74 9.56 -2.78
CA TRP A 92 -0.45 8.87 -2.94
C TRP A 92 0.19 9.21 -4.28
N THR A 93 1.50 9.48 -4.27
CA THR A 93 2.29 9.63 -5.48
C THR A 93 3.23 8.45 -5.64
N TYR A 94 3.34 7.93 -6.86
CA TYR A 94 4.35 6.93 -7.23
C TYR A 94 5.48 7.57 -8.03
N ASP A 95 6.70 7.53 -7.51
CA ASP A 95 7.92 7.88 -8.25
C ASP A 95 8.52 6.62 -8.85
N ALA A 96 8.32 6.42 -10.17
CA ALA A 96 8.78 5.23 -10.88
C ALA A 96 10.32 5.13 -10.95
N SER A 97 11.04 6.26 -10.92
CA SER A 97 12.50 6.25 -10.96
C SER A 97 13.11 5.73 -9.66
N LYS A 98 12.44 6.01 -8.54
CA LYS A 98 12.83 5.58 -7.20
C LYS A 98 12.09 4.35 -6.70
N LYS A 99 11.03 3.92 -7.40
CA LYS A 99 10.15 2.82 -7.01
C LYS A 99 9.55 3.00 -5.61
N ILE A 100 9.11 4.21 -5.28
CA ILE A 100 8.48 4.52 -3.99
C ILE A 100 7.08 5.07 -4.17
N ILE A 101 6.20 4.75 -3.24
CA ILE A 101 4.84 5.28 -3.13
C ILE A 101 4.80 6.12 -1.85
N TYR A 102 4.43 7.39 -1.93
CA TYR A 102 4.52 8.31 -0.78
C TYR A 102 3.30 9.21 -0.65
N ILE A 103 3.07 9.70 0.58
CA ILE A 103 1.98 10.63 0.88
C ILE A 103 2.21 11.92 0.07
N LYS A 104 1.28 12.26 -0.83
CA LYS A 104 1.44 13.37 -1.78
C LYS A 104 1.80 14.69 -1.10
N GLN A 105 1.07 15.05 -0.03
CA GLN A 105 1.29 16.31 0.70
C GLN A 105 2.54 16.33 1.60
N SER A 106 3.11 15.17 1.94
CA SER A 106 4.27 15.08 2.84
C SER A 106 5.59 14.81 2.10
N GLY A 107 5.51 14.33 0.86
CA GLY A 107 6.67 14.09 0.01
C GLY A 107 7.36 12.72 0.22
N PRO A 108 8.45 12.46 -0.51
CA PRO A 108 9.03 11.12 -0.66
C PRO A 108 9.62 10.52 0.63
N GLY A 109 9.89 11.34 1.64
CA GLY A 109 10.32 10.87 2.96
C GLY A 109 9.23 10.13 3.76
N TYR A 110 7.99 10.16 3.28
CA TYR A 110 6.81 9.53 3.89
C TYR A 110 6.24 8.46 2.97
N SER A 111 7.02 7.41 2.74
CA SER A 111 6.74 6.36 1.76
C SER A 111 6.27 5.06 2.39
N PHE A 112 5.61 4.22 1.59
CA PHE A 112 5.31 2.84 1.96
C PHE A 112 6.60 2.10 2.33
N GLY A 113 6.50 1.25 3.33
CA GLY A 113 7.56 0.32 3.70
C GLY A 113 7.01 -0.85 4.50
N PRO A 114 7.68 -2.00 4.48
CA PRO A 114 7.41 -3.08 5.40
C PRO A 114 7.73 -2.66 6.84
N HIS A 115 6.91 -3.10 7.78
CA HIS A 115 7.13 -2.84 9.19
C HIS A 115 8.46 -3.45 9.66
N ALA A 116 9.32 -2.59 10.23
CA ALA A 116 10.67 -2.95 10.70
C ALA A 116 11.51 -3.65 9.62
N ASP A 117 11.40 -3.20 8.37
CA ASP A 117 12.14 -3.72 7.21
C ASP A 117 11.92 -5.23 6.94
N ASN A 118 10.87 -5.84 7.51
CA ASN A 118 10.57 -7.26 7.37
C ASN A 118 9.80 -7.59 6.08
N THR A 119 10.20 -8.63 5.35
CA THR A 119 9.63 -8.90 4.02
C THR A 119 8.94 -10.26 3.89
N PHE A 120 8.46 -10.81 5.02
CA PHE A 120 7.77 -12.10 5.08
C PHE A 120 6.26 -11.99 4.74
N ASP A 121 5.65 -13.13 4.39
CA ASP A 121 4.21 -13.24 4.14
C ASP A 121 3.40 -12.99 5.42
N GLY A 122 2.54 -11.96 5.38
CA GLY A 122 1.79 -11.43 6.52
C GLY A 122 2.42 -10.19 7.15
N CYS A 123 3.57 -9.71 6.66
CA CYS A 123 4.18 -8.49 7.20
C CYS A 123 3.30 -7.26 6.91
N LYS A 124 2.99 -6.48 7.95
CA LYS A 124 2.23 -5.22 7.82
C LYS A 124 3.04 -4.17 7.09
N LEU A 125 2.35 -3.37 6.29
CA LEU A 125 2.92 -2.18 5.68
C LEU A 125 2.69 -0.95 6.57
N CYS A 126 3.65 -0.04 6.54
CA CYS A 126 3.61 1.24 7.25
C CYS A 126 4.06 2.39 6.34
N VAL A 127 3.91 3.60 6.85
CA VAL A 127 4.59 4.78 6.30
C VAL A 127 5.92 4.94 7.05
N ASN A 128 7.02 4.81 6.31
CA ASN A 128 8.34 5.20 6.77
C ASN A 128 8.34 6.71 7.04
N ASN A 129 8.84 7.14 8.20
CA ASN A 129 8.87 8.57 8.55
C ASN A 129 10.27 9.17 8.28
N ASN A 130 10.31 10.24 7.49
CA ASN A 130 11.53 11.00 7.16
C ASN A 130 12.67 10.18 6.54
N ARG A 131 12.36 9.12 5.80
CA ARG A 131 13.37 8.29 5.11
C ARG A 131 13.66 8.85 3.72
N THR A 132 14.60 9.79 3.63
CA THR A 132 14.95 10.46 2.35
C THR A 132 15.72 9.56 1.38
N ASN A 133 16.42 8.55 1.90
CA ASN A 133 17.10 7.52 1.13
C ASN A 133 16.40 6.17 1.41
N PRO A 134 15.41 5.78 0.59
CA PRO A 134 14.73 4.50 0.76
C PRO A 134 15.71 3.34 0.61
N SER A 135 15.60 2.37 1.50
CA SER A 135 16.32 1.10 1.41
C SER A 135 15.69 0.21 0.33
N PRO A 136 16.39 -0.83 -0.18
CA PRO A 136 15.81 -1.78 -1.12
C PRO A 136 14.52 -2.45 -0.64
N SER A 137 14.32 -2.57 0.68
CA SER A 137 13.10 -3.11 1.29
C SER A 137 11.92 -2.13 1.29
N ASP A 138 12.11 -0.86 0.94
CA ASP A 138 11.01 0.13 0.86
C ASP A 138 10.39 0.20 -0.55
N LEU A 139 10.94 -0.56 -1.50
CA LEU A 139 10.68 -0.34 -2.91
C LEU A 139 9.48 -1.15 -3.39
N PHE A 140 8.57 -0.50 -4.11
CA PHE A 140 7.39 -1.10 -4.72
C PHE A 140 7.37 -0.83 -6.23
N VAL A 141 6.91 -1.83 -6.97
CA VAL A 141 6.66 -1.76 -8.41
C VAL A 141 5.16 -1.90 -8.64
N ILE A 142 4.63 -1.05 -9.50
CA ILE A 142 3.26 -1.18 -10.01
C ILE A 142 3.28 -2.25 -11.12
N GLU A 143 2.76 -3.44 -10.81
CA GLU A 143 2.58 -4.52 -11.79
C GLU A 143 1.14 -4.42 -12.32
N TYR A 144 0.95 -3.80 -13.49
CA TYR A 144 -0.39 -3.69 -14.08
C TYR A 144 -0.92 -5.07 -14.45
N LYS A 145 -2.20 -5.29 -14.14
CA LYS A 145 -2.92 -6.49 -14.51
C LYS A 145 -3.43 -6.34 -15.94
N GLU A 146 -3.16 -7.35 -16.78
CA GLU A 146 -3.75 -7.42 -18.12
C GLU A 146 -5.25 -7.77 -17.99
N ASN A 147 -6.08 -7.16 -18.84
CA ASN A 147 -7.52 -7.37 -18.84
C ASN A 147 -7.90 -8.78 -19.29
#